data_AF-A0A9E1L8B8-F1
#
_entry.id   AF-A0A9E1L8B8-F1
#
_cell.length_a   1.000
_cell.length_b   1.000
_cell.length_c   1.000
_cell.angle_alpha   90.00
_cell.angle_beta   90.00
_cell.angle_gamma   90.00
#
_symmetry.space_group_name_H-M   'P 1'
#
loop_
_entity.id
_entity.type
_entity.pdbx_description
1 polymer ?
#
loop_
_entity_poly.entity_id
_entity_poly.type
_entity_poly.pdbx_seq_one_letter_code
_entity_poly.pdbx_strand_id
1 'polypeptide(L)'
;MTTVSAELQAKIENRTATIGIVGMGYVGLPLAVAVFDAGFPVIGFDVDDKKIEHLNNGTPYLEHLGSDFAQAFVDSERFLGTTDAAD
;
A
#
# COMPACT_ATOMS: atom_id res chain seq x y z
N MET A 1 -32.04 -0.17 -0.81
CA MET A 1 -30.83 -0.95 -1.10
C MET A 1 -29.83 -0.01 -1.74
N THR A 2 -28.68 0.23 -1.11
CA THR A 2 -27.54 0.86 -1.77
C THR A 2 -26.96 -0.10 -2.81
N THR A 3 -26.51 0.43 -3.94
CA THR A 3 -25.82 -0.36 -4.95
C THR A 3 -24.36 -0.54 -4.54
N VAL A 4 -23.72 -1.62 -5.02
CA VAL A 4 -22.28 -1.84 -4.83
C VAL A 4 -21.46 -0.63 -5.28
N SER A 5 -21.86 0.01 -6.37
CA SER A 5 -21.22 1.23 -6.87
C SER A 5 -21.30 2.41 -5.89
N ALA A 6 -22.46 2.62 -5.25
CA ALA A 6 -22.65 3.69 -4.29
C ALA A 6 -21.84 3.43 -3.00
N GLU A 7 -21.75 2.18 -2.56
CA GLU A 7 -20.94 1.79 -1.40
C GLU A 7 -19.44 1.97 -1.66
N LEU A 8 -18.96 1.56 -2.84
CA LEU A 8 -17.57 1.78 -3.23
C LEU A 8 -17.26 3.26 -3.36
N GLN A 9 -18.14 4.05 -3.99
CA GLN A 9 -17.98 5.49 -4.11
C GLN A 9 -17.83 6.15 -2.74
N ALA A 10 -18.71 5.81 -1.79
CA ALA A 10 -18.64 6.34 -0.43
C ALA A 10 -17.32 5.96 0.27
N LYS A 11 -16.81 4.73 0.07
CA LYS A 11 -15.51 4.31 0.62
C LYS A 11 -14.34 5.10 0.00
N ILE A 12 -14.40 5.39 -1.29
CA ILE A 12 -13.37 6.18 -1.98
C ILE A 12 -13.39 7.63 -1.47
N GLU A 13 -14.57 8.25 -1.41
CA GLU A 13 -14.76 9.62 -0.92
C GLU A 13 -14.27 9.79 0.53
N ASN A 14 -14.56 8.81 1.39
CA ASN A 14 -14.16 8.82 2.80
C ASN A 14 -12.77 8.23 3.07
N ARG A 15 -12.01 7.86 2.04
CA ARG A 15 -10.66 7.26 2.18
C ARG A 15 -10.61 5.95 2.98
N THR A 16 -11.72 5.22 3.03
CA THR A 16 -11.84 3.92 3.74
C THR A 16 -11.80 2.72 2.80
N ALA A 17 -11.69 2.93 1.48
CA ALA A 17 -11.44 1.87 0.53
C ALA A 17 -10.01 1.36 0.68
N THR A 18 -9.83 0.07 0.94
CA THR A 18 -8.51 -0.58 0.87
C THR A 18 -8.09 -0.74 -0.58
N ILE A 19 -6.90 -0.28 -0.93
CA ILE A 19 -6.36 -0.34 -2.29
C ILE A 19 -5.26 -1.40 -2.33
N GLY A 20 -5.51 -2.47 -3.06
CA GLY A 20 -4.52 -3.51 -3.34
C GLY A 20 -3.66 -3.14 -4.54
N ILE A 21 -2.33 -3.28 -4.42
CA ILE A 21 -1.36 -3.00 -5.49
C ILE A 21 -0.48 -4.24 -5.64
N VAL A 22 -0.49 -4.82 -6.84
CA VAL A 22 0.25 -6.04 -7.19
C VAL A 22 1.57 -5.66 -7.88
N GLY A 23 2.67 -6.02 -7.24
CA GLY A 23 4.05 -5.72 -7.62
C GLY A 23 4.58 -4.46 -6.92
N MET A 24 5.56 -4.61 -6.03
CA MET A 24 6.23 -3.53 -5.30
C MET A 24 7.56 -3.14 -5.95
N GLY A 25 7.56 -3.09 -7.29
CA GLY A 25 8.71 -2.67 -8.09
C GLY A 25 8.71 -1.17 -8.37
N TYR A 26 9.40 -0.79 -9.45
CA TYR A 26 9.59 0.60 -9.88
C TYR A 26 8.29 1.40 -10.07
N VAL A 27 7.17 0.77 -10.43
CA VAL A 27 5.88 1.48 -10.64
C VAL A 27 4.96 1.32 -9.43
N GLY A 28 4.81 0.09 -8.92
CA GLY A 28 3.83 -0.18 -7.89
C GLY A 28 4.23 0.34 -6.52
N LEU A 29 5.52 0.38 -6.16
CA LEU A 29 5.93 0.97 -4.89
C LEU A 29 5.67 2.49 -4.85
N PRO A 30 6.07 3.30 -5.86
CA PRO A 30 5.67 4.72 -5.89
C PRO A 30 4.14 4.92 -5.88
N LEU A 31 3.38 4.05 -6.54
CA LEU A 31 1.92 4.10 -6.49
C LEU A 31 1.39 3.83 -5.07
N ALA A 32 1.95 2.84 -4.37
CA ALA A 32 1.60 2.53 -2.99
C ALA A 32 1.86 3.70 -2.05
N VAL A 33 3.03 4.36 -2.21
CA VAL A 33 3.36 5.58 -1.46
C VAL A 33 2.32 6.68 -1.75
N ALA A 34 2.03 6.95 -3.02
CA ALA A 34 1.05 7.99 -3.39
C ALA A 34 -0.36 7.72 -2.85
N VAL A 35 -0.81 6.47 -2.86
CA VAL A 35 -2.12 6.06 -2.32
C VAL A 35 -2.15 6.15 -0.80
N PHE A 36 -1.07 5.73 -0.14
CA PHE A 36 -0.89 5.86 1.31
C PHE A 36 -0.89 7.33 1.74
N ASP A 37 -0.17 8.19 1.04
CA ASP A 37 -0.12 9.64 1.29
C ASP A 37 -1.46 10.32 1.03
N ALA A 38 -2.25 9.80 0.08
CA ALA A 38 -3.62 10.25 -0.16
C ALA A 38 -4.62 9.84 0.94
N GLY A 39 -4.17 9.11 1.96
CA GLY A 39 -4.94 8.78 3.17
C GLY A 39 -5.62 7.40 3.16
N PHE A 40 -5.40 6.58 2.13
CA PHE A 40 -6.05 5.27 2.02
C PHE A 40 -5.30 4.17 2.79
N PRO A 41 -5.99 3.09 3.20
CA PRO A 41 -5.37 1.80 3.49
C PRO A 41 -4.82 1.15 2.20
N VAL A 42 -3.64 0.56 2.28
CA VAL A 42 -2.90 -0.04 1.16
C VAL A 42 -2.48 -1.45 1.52
N ILE A 43 -2.75 -2.39 0.60
CA ILE A 43 -2.13 -3.72 0.60
C ILE A 43 -1.14 -3.75 -0.57
N GLY A 44 0.15 -3.87 -0.25
CA GLY A 44 1.23 -4.03 -1.21
C GLY A 44 1.62 -5.49 -1.34
N PHE A 45 1.31 -6.11 -2.48
CA PHE A 45 1.68 -7.49 -2.76
C PHE A 45 2.92 -7.54 -3.67
N ASP A 46 3.87 -8.43 -3.40
CA ASP A 46 4.92 -8.82 -4.36
C ASP A 46 5.23 -10.31 -4.16
N VAL A 47 5.79 -10.99 -5.16
CA VAL A 47 6.22 -12.39 -5.01
C VAL A 47 7.61 -12.52 -4.39
N ASP A 48 8.34 -11.40 -4.30
CA ASP A 48 9.67 -11.33 -3.71
C ASP A 48 9.59 -11.01 -2.21
N ASP A 49 9.71 -12.04 -1.37
CA ASP A 49 9.69 -11.92 0.09
C ASP A 49 10.68 -10.87 0.60
N LYS A 50 11.84 -10.71 -0.05
CA LYS A 50 12.84 -9.74 0.39
C LYS A 50 12.31 -8.33 0.28
N LYS A 51 11.59 -7.97 -0.79
CA LYS A 51 11.03 -6.62 -0.92
C LYS A 51 10.03 -6.35 0.19
N ILE A 52 9.15 -7.31 0.46
CA ILE A 52 8.14 -7.19 1.52
C ILE A 52 8.78 -7.07 2.90
N GLU A 53 9.79 -7.90 3.20
CA GLU A 53 10.57 -7.78 4.43
C GLU A 53 11.23 -6.40 4.56
N HIS A 54 11.79 -5.85 3.48
CA HIS A 54 12.37 -4.51 3.51
C HIS A 54 11.32 -3.45 3.85
N LEU A 55 10.14 -3.48 3.20
CA LEU A 55 9.05 -2.53 3.49
C LEU A 55 8.56 -2.65 4.94
N ASN A 56 8.31 -3.87 5.41
CA ASN A 56 7.79 -4.13 6.76
C ASN A 56 8.81 -3.81 7.86
N ASN A 57 10.09 -3.71 7.52
CA ASN A 57 11.17 -3.28 8.42
C ASN A 57 11.58 -1.82 8.21
N GLY A 58 10.84 -1.04 7.41
CA GLY A 58 11.13 0.38 7.19
C GLY A 58 12.42 0.64 6.41
N THR A 59 12.89 -0.35 5.66
CA THR A 59 14.11 -0.27 4.87
C THR A 59 13.78 0.07 3.41
N PRO A 60 14.13 1.27 2.92
CA PRO A 60 13.91 1.62 1.52
C PRO A 60 14.84 0.84 0.60
N TYR A 61 14.33 0.39 -0.56
CA TYR A 61 15.14 -0.22 -1.63
C TYR A 61 15.04 0.50 -2.97
N LEU A 62 14.25 1.58 -3.06
CA LEU A 62 14.24 2.49 -4.20
C LEU A 62 14.76 3.86 -3.75
N GLU A 63 16.05 4.09 -3.96
CA GLU A 63 16.77 5.28 -3.47
C GLU A 63 16.11 6.61 -3.88
N HIS A 64 15.50 6.66 -5.08
CA HIS A 64 14.89 7.87 -5.62
C HIS A 64 13.57 8.28 -4.95
N LEU A 65 12.97 7.43 -4.11
CA LEU A 65 11.78 7.76 -3.31
C LEU A 65 12.13 8.41 -1.96
N GLY A 66 13.42 8.46 -1.59
CA GLY A 66 13.84 8.82 -0.24
C GLY A 66 13.59 7.70 0.77
N SER A 67 13.95 7.91 2.03
CA SER A 67 13.80 6.93 3.12
C SER A 67 12.50 7.05 3.91
N ASP A 68 11.86 8.22 3.86
CA ASP A 68 10.81 8.58 4.82
C ASP A 68 9.54 7.75 4.63
N PHE A 69 9.25 7.31 3.41
CA PHE A 69 8.05 6.50 3.10
C PHE A 69 8.09 5.14 3.80
N ALA A 70 9.26 4.52 3.90
CA ALA A 70 9.38 3.16 4.41
C ALA A 70 9.10 3.14 5.92
N GLN A 71 9.60 4.14 6.65
CA GLN A 71 9.26 4.30 8.07
C GLN A 71 7.78 4.65 8.25
N ALA A 72 7.21 5.51 7.39
CA ALA A 72 5.79 5.84 7.44
C ALA A 72 4.87 4.62 7.23
N PHE A 73 5.28 3.65 6.40
CA PHE A 73 4.58 2.38 6.23
C PHE A 73 4.58 1.55 7.52
N VAL A 74 5.72 1.47 8.21
CA VAL A 74 5.84 0.72 9.48
C VAL A 74 5.06 1.37 10.61
N ASP A 75 5.08 2.71 10.68
CA ASP A 75 4.48 3.46 11.78
C ASP A 75 2.94 3.56 11.69
N SER A 76 2.33 2.96 10.67
CA SER A 76 0.92 3.12 10.33
C SER A 76 0.25 1.77 10.09
N GLU A 77 -0.91 1.55 10.72
CA GLU A 77 -1.77 0.39 10.45
C GLU A 77 -2.41 0.42 9.05
N ARG A 78 -2.19 1.48 8.27
CA ARG A 78 -2.75 1.64 6.92
C ARG A 78 -1.93 0.95 5.83
N PHE A 79 -0.74 0.42 6.11
CA PHE A 79 0.04 -0.32 5.14
C PHE A 79 0.22 -1.78 5.57
N LEU A 80 -0.03 -2.70 4.65
CA LEU A 80 0.28 -4.12 4.79
C LEU A 80 1.10 -4.56 3.56
N GLY A 81 2.35 -4.93 3.78
CA GLY A 81 3.17 -5.62 2.78
C GLY A 81 3.03 -7.13 2.93
N THR A 82 2.69 -7.85 1.86
CA THR A 82 2.50 -9.31 1.89
C THR A 82 2.98 -10.03 0.62
N THR A 83 3.29 -11.32 0.75
CA THR A 83 3.52 -12.25 -0.37
C THR A 83 2.41 -13.29 -0.49
N ASP A 84 1.39 -13.25 0.37
CA ASP A 84 0.21 -14.11 0.30
C ASP A 84 -0.90 -13.41 -0.49
N ALA A 85 -1.52 -14.12 -1.42
CA ALA A 85 -2.65 -13.63 -2.21
C ALA A 85 -3.99 -13.74 -1.45
N ALA A 86 -4.01 -14.40 -0.28
CA ALA A 86 -5.18 -14.56 0.57
C ALA A 86 -5.39 -13.42 1.59
N ASP A 87 -4.37 -12.58 1.78
CA ASP A 87 -4.41 -11.38 2.65
C ASP A 87 -5.19 -10.22 2.00
#